data_AF-A0A6P1CZD2-F1
#
_entry.id   AF-A0A6P1CZD2-F1
#
_cell.length_a   1.000
_cell.length_b   1.000
_cell.length_c   1.000
_cell.angle_alpha   90.00
_cell.angle_beta   90.00
_cell.angle_gamma   90.00
#
_symmetry.space_group_name_H-M   'P 1'
#
loop_
_entity.id
_entity.type
_entity.pdbx_description
1 polymer ?
#
loop_
_entity_poly.entity_id
_entity_poly.type
_entity_poly.pdbx_seq_one_letter_code
_entity_poly.pdbx_strand_id
1 'polypeptide(L)'
;DVYTTQFVLDLGGTVDPARMQAAAQAVLDRHANLRVAFADDADGAPVQIVQDGIEVPWRMIDLSHLDPATAVAEAERITAADLADHFDMRSAPLLRFALI
;
A
#
# COMPACT_ATOMS: atom_id res chain seq x y z
N ASP A 1 10.85 4.23 -10.94
CA ASP A 1 11.81 4.23 -9.82
C ASP A 1 12.36 2.81 -9.67
N VAL A 2 13.65 2.64 -9.37
CA VAL A 2 14.29 1.31 -9.25
C VAL A 2 13.98 0.66 -7.89
N TYR A 3 13.45 1.42 -6.93
CA TYR A 3 13.24 0.96 -5.55
C TYR A 3 11.78 0.80 -5.13
N THR A 4 10.82 1.06 -6.03
CA THR A 4 9.40 0.79 -5.78
C THR A 4 8.98 -0.51 -6.49
N THR A 5 8.44 -1.45 -5.73
CA THR A 5 7.88 -2.70 -6.24
C THR A 5 6.37 -2.69 -6.04
N GLN A 6 5.61 -2.99 -7.10
CA GLN A 6 4.16 -3.15 -7.03
C GLN A 6 3.80 -4.60 -7.37
N PHE A 7 2.93 -5.20 -6.56
CA PHE A 7 2.36 -6.51 -6.81
C PHE A 7 0.86 -6.36 -7.13
N VAL A 8 0.43 -6.94 -8.24
CA VAL A 8 -0.96 -6.99 -8.65
C VAL A 8 -1.40 -8.46 -8.64
N LEU A 9 -2.52 -8.74 -7.98
CA LEU A 9 -3.02 -10.10 -7.77
C LEU A 9 -4.51 -10.14 -8.11
N ASP A 10 -4.89 -11.04 -9.02
CA ASP A 10 -6.30 -11.34 -9.27
C ASP A 10 -6.79 -12.37 -8.27
N LEU A 11 -7.81 -12.00 -7.49
CA LEU A 11 -8.41 -12.87 -6.48
C LEU A 11 -9.69 -13.49 -7.03
N GLY A 12 -9.74 -14.82 -7.07
CA GLY A 12 -10.95 -15.56 -7.44
C GLY A 12 -11.90 -15.76 -6.25
N GLY A 13 -13.21 -15.78 -6.55
CA GLY A 13 -14.24 -16.08 -5.56
C GLY A 13 -14.65 -14.85 -4.73
N THR A 14 -15.27 -15.10 -3.58
CA THR A 14 -15.73 -14.03 -2.68
C THR A 14 -14.57 -13.54 -1.82
N VAL A 15 -14.23 -12.26 -1.97
CA VAL A 15 -13.26 -11.56 -1.13
C VAL A 15 -14.03 -10.76 -0.08
N ASP A 16 -13.65 -10.87 1.19
CA ASP A 16 -14.17 -10.04 2.28
C ASP A 16 -13.22 -8.84 2.49
N PRO A 17 -13.66 -7.62 2.14
CA PRO A 17 -12.90 -6.38 2.31
C PRO A 17 -12.33 -6.16 3.72
N ALA A 18 -13.16 -6.37 4.74
CA ALA A 18 -12.79 -6.09 6.13
C ALA A 18 -11.76 -7.11 6.62
N ARG A 19 -11.92 -8.37 6.23
CA ARG A 19 -10.95 -9.42 6.56
C ARG A 19 -9.59 -9.17 5.90
N MET A 20 -9.58 -8.70 4.66
CA MET A 20 -8.35 -8.34 3.95
C MET A 20 -7.63 -7.16 4.61
N GLN A 21 -8.36 -6.10 4.95
CA GLN A 21 -7.79 -4.95 5.66
C GLN A 21 -7.20 -5.35 7.02
N ALA A 22 -7.92 -6.17 7.80
CA ALA A 22 -7.44 -6.67 9.08
C ALA A 22 -6.18 -7.55 8.93
N ALA A 23 -6.10 -8.36 7.87
CA ALA A 23 -4.90 -9.14 7.57
C ALA A 23 -3.71 -8.25 7.18
N ALA A 24 -3.94 -7.21 6.37
CA ALA A 24 -2.92 -6.23 6.01
C ALA A 24 -2.39 -5.47 7.25
N GLN A 25 -3.29 -5.06 8.15
CA GLN A 25 -2.91 -4.46 9.43
C GLN A 25 -2.06 -5.42 10.27
N ALA A 26 -2.47 -6.68 10.41
CA ALA A 26 -1.72 -7.67 11.20
C ALA A 26 -0.31 -7.92 10.65
N VAL A 27 -0.14 -7.89 9.32
CA VAL A 27 1.18 -7.96 8.67
C VAL A 27 2.02 -6.73 9.03
N LEU A 28 1.44 -5.53 8.92
CA LEU A 28 2.12 -4.27 9.27
C LEU A 28 2.56 -4.26 10.74
N ASP A 29 1.66 -4.63 11.66
CA ASP A 29 1.92 -4.66 13.10
C ASP A 29 3.04 -5.64 13.46
N ARG A 30 3.01 -6.83 12.85
CA ARG A 30 3.97 -7.92 13.11
C ARG A 30 5.39 -7.60 12.66
N HIS A 31 5.56 -6.75 11.63
CA HIS A 31 6.83 -6.57 10.95
C HIS A 31 7.34 -5.12 11.08
N ALA A 32 8.25 -4.89 12.04
CA ALA A 32 8.81 -3.57 12.33
C ALA A 32 9.45 -2.88 11.10
N ASN A 33 10.05 -3.64 10.19
CA ASN A 33 10.67 -3.13 8.97
C ASN A 33 9.65 -2.52 7.98
N LEU A 34 8.37 -2.89 8.06
CA LEU A 34 7.31 -2.29 7.24
C LEU A 34 6.81 -0.96 7.82
N ARG A 35 7.18 -0.63 9.06
CA ARG A 35 6.77 0.57 9.79
C ARG A 35 7.91 1.59 9.93
N VAL A 36 8.88 1.53 9.02
CA VAL A 36 10.07 2.38 9.03
C VAL A 36 9.83 3.66 8.24
N ALA A 37 10.24 4.78 8.82
CA ALA A 37 10.56 6.03 8.12
C ALA A 37 12.07 6.27 8.17
N PHE A 38 12.58 7.04 7.22
CA PHE A 38 13.98 7.43 7.15
C PHE A 38 14.15 8.91 7.51
N ALA A 39 15.17 9.21 8.30
CA ALA A 39 15.56 10.56 8.66
C ALA A 39 17.09 10.63 8.79
N ASP A 40 17.63 11.84 8.91
CA ASP A 40 19.02 12.06 9.27
C ASP A 40 19.10 12.38 10.77
N ASP A 41 20.14 11.88 11.45
CA ASP A 41 20.43 12.29 12.83
C ASP A 41 21.11 13.68 12.89
N ALA A 42 21.51 14.10 14.10
CA ALA A 42 22.12 15.42 14.32
C ALA A 42 23.46 15.60 13.57
N ASP A 43 24.16 14.51 13.25
CA ASP A 43 25.42 14.51 12.53
C ASP A 43 25.23 14.30 11.02
N GLY A 44 23.98 14.17 10.56
CA GLY A 44 23.61 13.97 9.16
C GLY A 44 23.71 12.51 8.69
N ALA A 45 23.80 11.55 9.61
CA ALA A 45 23.82 10.12 9.25
C ALA A 45 22.39 9.57 9.08
N PRO A 46 22.12 8.75 8.05
CA PRO A 46 20.79 8.23 7.82
C PRO A 46 20.42 7.18 8.87
N VAL A 47 19.25 7.35 9.49
CA VAL A 47 18.68 6.46 10.50
C VAL A 47 17.29 5.97 10.09
N GLN A 48 16.90 4.81 10.65
CA GLN A 48 15.57 4.25 10.50
C GLN A 48 14.79 4.43 11.81
N ILE A 49 13.58 4.98 11.69
CA ILE A 49 12.66 5.19 12.81
C ILE A 49 11.51 4.22 12.64
N VAL A 50 11.40 3.26 13.55
CA VAL A 50 10.25 2.34 13.63
C VAL A 50 9.12 3.05 14.36
N GLN A 51 7.95 3.10 13.72
CA GLN A 51 6.76 3.73 14.28
C GLN A 51 5.74 2.65 14.72
N ASP A 52 5.28 2.73 15.97
CA ASP A 52 4.22 1.85 16.49
C ASP A 52 2.83 2.49 16.31
N GLY A 53 1.78 1.66 16.29
CA GLY A 53 0.40 2.12 16.27
C GLY A 53 -0.04 2.81 14.97
N ILE A 54 0.63 2.54 13.84
CA ILE A 54 0.22 3.05 12.54
C ILE A 54 -0.88 2.19 11.94
N GLU A 55 -1.95 2.83 11.50
CA GLU A 55 -2.97 2.18 10.66
C GLU A 55 -2.43 1.95 9.24
N VAL A 56 -2.75 0.78 8.68
CA VAL A 56 -2.34 0.41 7.34
C VAL A 56 -3.02 1.33 6.30
N PRO A 57 -2.25 1.96 5.40
CA PRO A 57 -2.84 2.69 4.28
C PRO A 57 -3.61 1.74 3.37
N TRP A 58 -4.93 1.81 3.43
CA TRP A 58 -5.85 0.92 2.75
C TRP A 58 -6.87 1.71 1.93
N ARG A 59 -7.00 1.38 0.65
CA ARG A 59 -8.03 1.94 -0.23
C ARG A 59 -8.95 0.85 -0.71
N MET A 60 -10.26 1.10 -0.65
CA MET A 60 -11.30 0.29 -1.27
C MET A 60 -11.85 1.05 -2.46
N ILE A 61 -11.89 0.42 -3.63
CA ILE A 61 -12.36 1.04 -4.86
C ILE A 61 -13.35 0.09 -5.49
N ASP A 62 -14.65 0.39 -5.44
CA ASP A 62 -15.67 -0.49 -6.00
C ASP A 62 -15.94 -0.16 -7.47
N LEU A 63 -15.54 -1.03 -8.39
CA LEU A 63 -15.80 -0.91 -9.82
C LEU A 63 -17.01 -1.73 -10.32
N SER A 64 -17.76 -2.38 -9.42
CA SER A 64 -18.89 -3.26 -9.79
C SER A 64 -20.05 -2.54 -10.47
N HIS A 65 -20.09 -1.21 -10.38
CA HIS A 65 -21.08 -0.35 -11.02
C HIS A 65 -20.78 -0.07 -12.50
N LEU A 66 -19.61 -0.44 -13.00
CA LEU A 66 -19.18 -0.25 -14.39
C LEU A 66 -19.44 -1.51 -15.23
N ASP A 67 -19.52 -1.35 -16.54
CA ASP A 67 -19.49 -2.51 -17.43
C ASP A 67 -18.11 -3.19 -17.40
N PRO A 68 -18.02 -4.50 -17.72
CA PRO A 68 -16.77 -5.25 -17.55
C PRO A 68 -15.56 -4.69 -18.29
N ALA A 69 -15.74 -4.18 -19.52
CA ALA A 69 -14.62 -3.65 -20.30
C ALA A 69 -14.11 -2.34 -19.70
N THR A 70 -15.03 -1.47 -19.28
CA THR A 70 -14.68 -0.22 -18.60
C THR A 70 -14.06 -0.46 -17.23
N ALA A 71 -14.55 -1.44 -16.45
CA ALA A 71 -13.99 -1.79 -15.15
C ALA A 71 -12.52 -2.24 -15.26
N VAL A 72 -12.20 -3.06 -16.27
CA VAL A 72 -10.82 -3.49 -16.53
C VAL A 72 -9.92 -2.31 -16.88
N ALA A 73 -10.34 -1.46 -17.83
CA ALA A 73 -9.56 -0.29 -18.22
C ALA A 73 -9.34 0.68 -17.04
N GLU A 74 -10.35 0.84 -16.18
CA GLU A 74 -10.25 1.70 -15.00
C GLU A 74 -9.32 1.09 -13.92
N ALA A 75 -9.37 -0.22 -13.70
CA ALA A 75 -8.45 -0.91 -12.79
C ALA A 75 -6.99 -0.78 -13.25
N GLU A 76 -6.72 -0.91 -14.56
CA GLU A 76 -5.39 -0.68 -15.14
C GLU A 76 -4.93 0.77 -14.94
N ARG A 77 -5.82 1.74 -15.17
CA ARG A 77 -5.53 3.17 -14.96
C ARG A 77 -5.20 3.47 -13.50
N ILE A 78 -5.97 2.93 -12.56
CA ILE A 78 -5.75 3.09 -11.12
C ILE A 78 -4.41 2.47 -10.71
N THR A 79 -4.11 1.26 -11.20
CA THR A 79 -2.87 0.54 -10.91
C THR A 79 -1.65 1.31 -11.41
N ALA A 80 -1.71 1.83 -12.63
CA ALA A 80 -0.64 2.64 -13.21
C ALA A 80 -0.44 3.97 -12.46
N ALA A 81 -1.54 4.61 -12.05
CA ALA A 81 -1.49 5.83 -11.24
C ALA A 81 -0.88 5.57 -9.85
N ASP A 82 -1.22 4.44 -9.23
CA ASP A 82 -0.62 4.02 -7.96
C ASP A 82 0.88 3.77 -8.12
N LEU A 83 1.34 3.09 -9.17
CA LEU A 83 2.78 2.88 -9.39
C LEU A 83 3.54 4.20 -9.61
N ALA A 84 2.89 5.20 -10.20
CA ALA A 84 3.48 6.52 -10.41
C ALA A 84 3.48 7.41 -9.15
N ASP A 85 2.69 7.08 -8.15
CA ASP A 85 2.61 7.83 -6.89
C ASP A 85 3.74 7.41 -5.94
N HIS A 86 4.76 8.26 -5.79
CA HIS A 86 5.97 7.92 -5.05
C HIS A 86 5.76 8.04 -3.54
N PHE A 87 6.52 7.27 -2.76
CA PHE A 87 6.53 7.42 -1.30
C PHE A 87 7.43 8.57 -0.85
N ASP A 88 7.00 9.36 0.14
CA ASP A 88 7.91 10.18 0.94
C ASP A 88 8.60 9.27 1.95
N MET A 89 9.91 9.05 1.79
CA MET A 89 10.70 8.17 2.66
C MET A 89 10.68 8.58 4.14
N ARG A 90 10.31 9.83 4.45
CA ARG A 90 10.21 10.36 5.81
C ARG A 90 8.88 10.03 6.50
N SER A 91 7.93 9.44 5.78
CA SER A 91 6.60 9.12 6.28
C SER A 91 6.36 7.61 6.21
N ALA A 92 6.28 6.97 7.38
CA ALA A 92 5.91 5.56 7.46
C ALA A 92 4.38 5.39 7.35
N PRO A 93 3.90 4.23 6.83
CA PRO A 93 4.69 3.16 6.25
C PRO A 93 4.98 3.41 4.76
N LEU A 94 6.10 2.87 4.27
CA LEU A 94 6.44 2.87 2.83
C LEU A 94 5.76 1.70 2.10
N LEU A 95 4.49 1.49 2.41
CA LEU A 95 3.64 0.41 1.93
C LEU A 95 2.20 0.91 1.91
N ARG A 96 1.46 0.60 0.84
CA ARG A 96 0.02 0.86 0.76
C ARG A 96 -0.68 -0.27 0.01
N PHE A 97 -1.96 -0.44 0.28
CA PHE A 97 -2.80 -1.45 -0.32
C PHE A 97 -4.01 -0.81 -1.00
N ALA A 98 -4.41 -1.38 -2.12
CA ALA A 98 -5.69 -1.11 -2.76
C ALA A 98 -6.39 -2.44 -3.01
N LEU A 99 -7.66 -2.54 -2.62
CA LEU A 99 -8.58 -3.55 -3.12
C LEU A 99 -9.54 -2.85 -4.09
N ILE A 100 -9.52 -3.30 -5.33
CA ILE A 100 -10.27 -2.79 -6.48
C ILE A 100 -11.35 -3.81 -6.83
#